data_AF-A0A1V0UPV8-F1
#
_entry.id   AF-A0A1V0UPV8-F1
#
_cell.length_a   1.000
_cell.length_b   1.000
_cell.length_c   1.000
_cell.angle_alpha   90.00
_cell.angle_beta   90.00
_cell.angle_gamma   90.00
#
_symmetry.space_group_name_H-M   'P 1'
#
loop_
_entity.id
_entity.type
_entity.pdbx_description
1 polymer ?
#
loop_
_entity_poly.entity_id
_entity_poly.type
_entity_poly.pdbx_seq_one_letter_code
_entity_poly.pdbx_strand_id
1 'polypeptide(L)'
;MPLFKENGIIGSKITAPSNTIPTGQVNYEEGLHRLTESLNDLLAFFPELADRQTNFIIDRHPLGVDLNVCQWIHFTAVHEWAHVNQIKCIAKVNGLLAV
;
A
#
# COMPACT_ATOMS: atom_id res chain seq x y z
N MET A 1 7.36 1.67 -17.13
CA MET A 1 7.21 0.26 -16.71
C MET A 1 8.40 -0.69 -16.98
N PRO A 2 9.42 -0.40 -17.83
CA PRO A 2 10.56 -1.31 -18.02
C PRO A 2 11.34 -1.62 -16.74
N LEU A 3 11.61 -0.60 -15.92
CA LEU A 3 12.37 -0.69 -14.67
C LEU A 3 11.87 -1.80 -13.72
N PHE A 4 10.55 -1.95 -13.55
CA PHE A 4 9.99 -2.95 -12.64
C PHE A 4 10.00 -4.37 -13.23
N LYS A 5 9.93 -4.48 -14.56
CA LYS A 5 10.02 -5.77 -15.25
C LYS A 5 11.46 -6.28 -15.31
N GLU A 6 12.40 -5.37 -15.58
CA GLU A 6 13.85 -5.65 -15.63
C GLU A 6 14.41 -6.08 -14.27
N ASN A 7 13.88 -5.53 -13.17
CA ASN A 7 14.25 -5.91 -11.81
C ASN A 7 13.47 -7.11 -11.25
N GLY A 8 12.70 -7.84 -12.07
CA GLY A 8 11.94 -9.02 -11.62
C GLY A 8 10.87 -8.72 -10.57
N ILE A 9 10.37 -7.49 -10.54
CA ILE A 9 9.32 -7.07 -9.59
C ILE A 9 7.94 -7.47 -10.15
N ILE A 10 7.77 -7.43 -11.47
CA ILE A 10 6.53 -7.78 -12.16
C ILE A 10 6.69 -9.14 -12.86
N GLY A 11 5.80 -10.10 -12.56
CA GLY A 11 5.76 -11.42 -13.20
C GLY A 11 6.56 -12.52 -12.49
N SER A 12 7.28 -12.18 -11.42
CA SER A 12 8.01 -13.11 -10.58
C SER A 12 7.22 -13.42 -9.31
N LYS A 13 7.31 -14.67 -8.82
CA LYS A 13 6.70 -15.03 -7.53
C LYS A 13 7.54 -14.40 -6.41
N ILE A 14 7.05 -13.32 -5.83
CA ILE A 14 7.65 -12.70 -4.66
C ILE A 14 7.17 -13.44 -3.42
N THR A 15 8.10 -13.88 -2.57
CA THR A 15 7.76 -14.44 -1.26
C THR A 15 7.90 -13.31 -0.24
N ALA A 16 6.80 -12.99 0.43
CA ALA A 16 6.80 -12.01 1.51
C ALA A 16 7.75 -12.46 2.64
N PRO A 17 8.49 -11.53 3.27
CA PRO A 17 9.19 -11.78 4.53
C PRO A 17 8.28 -12.50 5.54
N SER A 18 8.84 -13.41 6.33
CA SER A 18 8.03 -14.27 7.23
C SER A 18 7.20 -13.47 8.24
N ASN A 19 7.67 -12.30 8.67
CA ASN A 19 6.98 -11.39 9.56
C ASN A 19 5.87 -10.55 8.89
N THR A 20 5.80 -10.54 7.55
CA THR A 20 4.75 -9.83 6.78
C THR A 20 3.74 -10.79 6.16
N ILE A 21 3.82 -12.09 6.47
CA ILE A 21 2.82 -13.07 6.05
C ILE A 21 1.52 -12.80 6.83
N PRO A 22 0.37 -12.61 6.17
CA PRO A 22 -0.90 -12.42 6.85
C PRO A 22 -1.19 -13.58 7.79
N THR A 23 -1.26 -13.32 9.09
CA THR A 23 -1.51 -14.35 10.11
C THR A 23 -2.99 -14.69 10.26
N GLY A 24 -3.87 -13.86 9.69
CA GLY A 24 -5.33 -13.97 9.86
C GLY A 24 -5.81 -13.71 11.30
N GLN A 25 -4.94 -13.17 12.17
CA GLN A 25 -5.23 -13.00 13.60
C GLN A 25 -6.04 -11.74 13.92
N VAL A 26 -6.19 -10.83 12.95
CA VAL A 26 -6.96 -9.59 13.12
C VAL A 26 -8.38 -9.85 12.63
N ASN A 27 -9.36 -9.72 13.52
CA ASN A 27 -10.76 -9.81 13.13
C ASN A 27 -11.19 -8.56 12.33
N TYR A 28 -12.34 -8.65 11.66
CA TYR A 28 -12.79 -7.60 10.74
C TYR A 28 -12.91 -6.21 11.39
N GLU A 29 -13.57 -6.12 12.54
CA GLU A 29 -13.81 -4.85 13.24
C GLU A 29 -12.49 -4.23 13.74
N GLU A 30 -11.61 -5.04 14.32
CA GLU A 30 -10.28 -4.61 14.74
C GLU A 30 -9.46 -4.12 13.54
N GLY A 31 -9.57 -4.81 12.40
CA GLY A 31 -8.90 -4.41 11.16
C GLY A 31 -9.40 -3.05 10.67
N LEU A 32 -10.72 -2.83 10.64
CA LEU A 32 -11.33 -1.56 10.28
C LEU A 32 -10.92 -0.44 11.22
N HIS A 33 -10.90 -0.70 12.53
CA HIS A 33 -10.47 0.26 13.53
C HIS A 33 -9.04 0.73 13.27
N ARG A 34 -8.09 -0.20 13.14
CA ARG A 34 -6.67 0.11 12.88
C ARG A 34 -6.45 0.84 11.56
N LEU A 35 -7.19 0.47 10.51
CA LEU A 35 -7.15 1.18 9.22
C LEU A 35 -7.64 2.62 9.36
N THR A 36 -8.69 2.83 10.14
CA THR A 36 -9.25 4.17 10.41
C THR A 36 -8.26 5.02 11.20
N GLU A 37 -7.62 4.47 12.23
CA GLU A 37 -6.57 5.16 12.99
C GLU A 37 -5.39 5.55 12.10
N SER A 38 -4.87 4.61 11.32
CA SER A 38 -3.75 4.88 10.41
C SER A 38 -4.09 5.94 9.35
N LEU A 39 -5.33 5.96 8.85
CA LEU A 39 -5.79 6.99 7.92
C LEU A 39 -5.87 8.35 8.59
N ASN A 40 -6.41 8.42 9.81
CA ASN A 40 -6.52 9.68 10.55
C ASN A 40 -5.15 10.28 10.86
N ASP A 41 -4.18 9.45 11.26
CA ASP A 41 -2.80 9.87 11.50
C ASP A 41 -2.17 10.45 10.23
N LEU A 42 -2.38 9.80 9.08
CA LEU A 42 -1.90 10.28 7.79
C LEU A 42 -2.53 11.62 7.40
N LEU A 43 -3.86 11.75 7.55
CA LEU A 43 -4.60 12.97 7.23
C LEU A 43 -4.19 14.14 8.13
N ALA A 44 -3.92 13.87 9.41
CA ALA A 44 -3.42 14.87 10.35
C ALA A 44 -2.03 15.39 9.94
N PHE A 45 -1.23 14.57 9.27
CA PHE A 45 0.11 14.94 8.80
C PHE A 45 0.10 15.76 7.50
N PHE A 46 -0.94 15.64 6.66
CA PHE A 46 -0.99 16.31 5.35
C PHE A 46 -0.85 17.83 5.39
N PRO A 47 -1.50 18.57 6.31
CA PRO A 47 -1.29 20.01 6.43
C PRO A 47 0.18 20.40 6.67
N GLU A 48 0.93 19.58 7.40
CA GLU A 48 2.35 19.85 7.69
C GLU A 48 3.27 19.59 6.50
N LEU A 49 2.81 18.86 5.47
CA LEU A 49 3.64 18.52 4.31
C LEU A 49 4.02 19.75 3.49
N ALA A 50 3.16 20.77 3.44
CA ALA A 50 3.41 22.00 2.68
C ALA A 50 4.63 22.77 3.21
N ASP A 51 4.86 22.71 4.52
CA ASP A 51 5.94 23.42 5.21
C ASP A 51 7.22 22.58 5.34
N ARG A 52 7.18 21.31 4.92
CA ARG A 52 8.31 20.38 5.00
C ARG A 52 9.07 20.31 3.68
N GLN A 53 10.38 20.09 3.77
CA GLN A 53 11.25 19.79 2.64
C GLN A 53 11.06 18.34 2.13
N THR A 54 9.84 18.00 1.72
CA THR A 54 9.38 16.63 1.37
C THR A 54 10.22 15.95 0.30
N ASN A 55 10.83 16.71 -0.61
CA ASN A 55 11.73 16.19 -1.64
C ASN A 55 13.06 15.62 -1.08
N PHE A 56 13.48 16.06 0.11
CA PHE A 56 14.77 15.69 0.72
C PHE A 56 14.62 14.65 1.83
N ILE A 57 13.39 14.36 2.26
CA ILE A 57 13.11 13.26 3.18
C ILE A 57 12.97 12.00 2.32
N ILE A 58 13.97 11.14 2.40
CA ILE A 58 14.11 9.94 1.56
C ILE A 58 14.14 8.72 2.46
N ASP A 59 13.36 7.71 2.11
CA ASP A 59 13.42 6.39 2.74
C ASP A 59 13.42 5.29 1.66
N ARG A 60 14.09 4.18 1.96
CA ARG A 60 14.34 3.13 0.98
C ARG A 60 13.18 2.14 0.94
N HIS A 61 12.56 2.01 -0.23
CA HIS A 61 11.54 0.99 -0.46
C HIS A 61 12.15 -0.42 -0.33
N PRO A 62 11.42 -1.42 0.21
CA PRO A 62 11.89 -2.81 0.31
C PRO A 62 12.37 -3.43 -1.02
N LEU A 63 11.98 -2.88 -2.15
CA LEU A 63 12.43 -3.28 -3.50
C LEU A 63 13.75 -2.62 -3.92
N GLY A 64 14.43 -1.91 -3.03
CA GLY A 64 15.75 -1.32 -3.26
C GLY A 64 15.74 0.04 -3.97
N VAL A 65 14.58 0.68 -4.09
CA VAL A 65 14.41 2.01 -4.70
C VAL A 65 14.24 3.04 -3.61
N ASP A 66 15.02 4.11 -3.65
CA ASP A 66 14.87 5.22 -2.72
C ASP A 66 13.72 6.14 -3.18
N LEU A 67 12.80 6.44 -2.27
CA LEU A 67 11.62 7.26 -2.56
C LEU A 67 11.57 8.45 -1.61
N ASN A 68 11.26 9.64 -2.14
CA ASN A 68 10.93 10.78 -1.32
C ASN A 68 9.48 10.68 -0.78
N VAL A 69 9.11 11.59 0.13
CA VAL A 69 7.78 11.57 0.77
C VAL A 69 6.63 11.55 -0.26
N CYS A 70 6.67 12.41 -1.28
CA CYS A 70 5.62 12.46 -2.29
C CYS A 70 5.51 11.15 -3.10
N GLN A 71 6.65 10.52 -3.40
CA GLN A 71 6.70 9.23 -4.09
C GLN A 71 6.16 8.10 -3.20
N TRP A 72 6.45 8.10 -1.90
CA TRP A 72 5.90 7.17 -0.92
C TRP A 72 4.37 7.28 -0.80
N ILE A 73 3.84 8.50 -0.73
CA ILE A 73 2.38 8.73 -0.71
C ILE A 73 1.75 8.20 -1.99
N HIS A 74 2.35 8.49 -3.15
CA HIS A 74 1.84 8.00 -4.43
C HIS A 74 1.87 6.47 -4.51
N PHE A 75 2.97 5.84 -4.08
CA PHE A 75 3.10 4.39 -4.03
C PHE A 75 2.01 3.76 -3.15
N THR A 76 1.80 4.31 -1.94
CA THR A 76 0.79 3.82 -0.99
C THR A 76 -0.62 3.95 -1.58
N ALA A 77 -0.93 5.06 -2.24
CA ALA A 77 -2.24 5.24 -2.88
C ALA A 77 -2.51 4.20 -3.98
N VAL A 78 -1.50 3.91 -4.82
CA VAL A 78 -1.61 2.87 -5.86
C VAL A 78 -1.72 1.47 -5.26
N HIS A 79 -0.98 1.21 -4.16
CA HIS A 79 -1.04 -0.05 -3.41
C HIS A 79 -2.45 -0.33 -2.88
N GLU A 80 -3.05 0.63 -2.17
CA GLU A 80 -4.40 0.48 -1.63
C GLU A 80 -5.45 0.36 -2.74
N TRP A 81 -5.31 1.13 -3.82
CA TRP A 81 -6.18 1.01 -4.98
C TRP A 81 -6.14 -0.41 -5.59
N ALA A 82 -4.96 -1.02 -5.67
CA ALA A 82 -4.81 -2.38 -6.18
C ALA A 82 -5.55 -3.39 -5.29
N HIS A 83 -5.42 -3.28 -3.96
CA HIS A 83 -6.13 -4.15 -3.01
C HIS A 83 -7.65 -4.01 -3.10
N VAL A 84 -8.18 -2.79 -3.20
CA VAL A 84 -9.62 -2.57 -3.39
C VAL A 84 -10.12 -3.26 -4.66
N ASN A 85 -9.36 -3.20 -5.76
CA ASN A 85 -9.75 -3.89 -7.00
C ASN A 85 -9.67 -5.42 -6.89
N GLN A 86 -8.69 -5.96 -6.16
CA GLN A 86 -8.62 -7.39 -5.87
C GLN A 86 -9.85 -7.85 -5.07
N ILE A 87 -10.24 -7.09 -4.04
CA ILE A 87 -11.44 -7.37 -3.24
C ILE A 87 -12.70 -7.34 -4.12
N LYS A 88 -12.85 -6.31 -4.96
CA LYS A 88 -13.98 -6.22 -5.91
C LYS A 88 -14.02 -7.40 -6.88
N CYS A 89 -12.87 -7.83 -7.39
CA CYS A 89 -12.75 -8.99 -8.27
C CYS A 89 -13.21 -10.28 -7.55
N ILE A 90 -12.72 -10.51 -6.33
CA ILE A 90 -13.13 -11.65 -5.50
C ILE A 90 -14.64 -11.61 -5.25
N ALA A 91 -15.19 -10.45 -4.86
CA ALA A 91 -16.61 -10.28 -4.61
C ALA A 91 -17.45 -10.55 -5.86
N LYS A 92 -17.01 -10.09 -7.05
CA LYS A 92 -17.65 -10.38 -8.34
C LYS A 92 -17.66 -11.87 -8.67
N VAL A 93 -16.52 -12.56 -8.50
CA VAL A 93 -16.41 -14.02 -8.73
C VAL A 93 -17.32 -14.81 -7.79
N ASN A 94 -17.55 -14.30 -6.57
CA ASN A 94 -18.44 -14.93 -5.58
C ASN A 94 -19.90 -14.46 -5.68
N GLY A 95 -20.27 -13.64 -6.68
CA GLY A 95 -21.65 -13.17 -6.87
C GLY A 95 -22.13 -12.14 -5.83
N LEU A 96 -21.22 -11.53 -5.08
CA LEU A 96 -21.51 -10.55 -4.01
C LEU A 96 -21.62 -9.11 -4.54
N LEU A 97 -21.17 -8.86 -5.77
CA LEU A 97 -21.33 -7.58 -6.47
C LEU A 97 -22.00 -7.83 -7.82
N ALA A 98 -23.04 -7.05 -8.12
CA ALA A 98 -23.69 -7.06 -9.43
C ALA A 98 -22.70 -6.60 -10.52
N VAL A 99 -22.80 -7.22 -11.70
CA VAL A 99 -21.97 -6.93 -12.88
C VAL A 99 -22.27 -5.55 -13.44
#